data_AF-A0A2E1HAG0-F1
#
_entry.id   AF-A0A2E1HAG0-F1
#
_cell.length_a   1.000
_cell.length_b   1.000
_cell.length_c   1.000
_cell.angle_alpha   90.00
_cell.angle_beta   90.00
_cell.angle_gamma   90.00
#
_symmetry.space_group_name_H-M   'P 1'
#
loop_
_entity.id
_entity.type
_entity.pdbx_description
1 polymer ?
#
loop_
_entity_poly.entity_id
_entity_poly.type
_entity_poly.pdbx_seq_one_letter_code
_entity_poly.pdbx_strand_id
1 'polypeptide(L)'
;MLTAEAMRLAAYEALCPTAALAAGTGFPTIAGGRVFDSRAIGVDELDDSIVYTPSISLYTEDRKVTQRGPMTSAGPLGFASAALAIVCDLAVSADDDGETITMPLAGSDPKARLVLASLVTQVRQTLARGATGSGFRLISKAITEIVIEPFILPEMGLRWHREIMTLRCDIADDDFGATALPASVERLRLALPAGSYARGRLDDLAAYFTAPAALTPLATIGLVAPVGAGDAPPDPGDEPDAVITF
;
A
#
# COMPACT_ATOMS: atom_id res chain seq x y z
N MET A 1 -5.95 6.81 1.06
CA MET A 1 -4.51 6.62 0.84
C MET A 1 -4.30 5.80 -0.43
N LEU A 2 -4.16 6.46 -1.57
CA LEU A 2 -3.90 5.90 -2.90
C LEU A 2 -2.47 5.35 -3.00
N THR A 3 -1.52 5.97 -2.32
CA THR A 3 -0.13 5.48 -2.26
C THR A 3 -0.06 4.05 -1.70
N ALA A 4 -0.95 3.68 -0.77
CA ALA A 4 -1.04 2.31 -0.27
C ALA A 4 -1.53 1.31 -1.33
N GLU A 5 -2.44 1.71 -2.22
CA GLU A 5 -2.87 0.87 -3.34
C GLU A 5 -1.78 0.75 -4.41
N ALA A 6 -1.09 1.85 -4.69
CA ALA A 6 0.07 1.85 -5.57
C ALA A 6 1.18 0.93 -5.06
N MET A 7 1.36 0.82 -3.74
CA MET A 7 2.28 -0.15 -3.13
C MET A 7 1.94 -1.60 -3.50
N ARG A 8 0.65 -1.98 -3.43
CA ARG A 8 0.18 -3.31 -3.82
C ARG A 8 0.39 -3.57 -5.31
N LEU A 9 0.06 -2.62 -6.17
CA LEU A 9 0.31 -2.73 -7.62
C LEU A 9 1.80 -2.82 -7.96
N ALA A 10 2.65 -2.11 -7.22
CA ALA A 10 4.09 -2.21 -7.38
C ALA A 10 4.63 -3.58 -6.92
N ALA A 11 4.06 -4.16 -5.86
CA ALA A 11 4.36 -5.52 -5.44
C ALA A 11 3.90 -6.56 -6.47
N TYR A 12 2.74 -6.35 -7.08
CA TYR A 12 2.24 -7.18 -8.18
C TYR A 12 3.26 -7.22 -9.33
N GLU A 13 3.66 -6.06 -9.87
CA GLU A 13 4.63 -5.99 -10.97
C GLU A 13 5.99 -6.59 -10.57
N ALA A 14 6.39 -6.44 -9.31
CA ALA A 14 7.64 -7.01 -8.82
C ALA A 14 7.64 -8.55 -8.83
N LEU A 15 6.52 -9.16 -8.47
CA LEU A 15 6.36 -10.61 -8.33
C LEU A 15 5.92 -11.28 -9.63
N CYS A 16 5.21 -10.54 -10.49
CA CYS A 16 4.76 -10.97 -11.80
C CYS A 16 5.15 -9.93 -12.86
N PRO A 17 6.44 -9.81 -13.20
CA PRO A 17 6.89 -8.78 -14.13
C PRO A 17 6.24 -8.94 -15.50
N THR A 18 5.83 -7.83 -16.10
CA THR A 18 5.20 -7.80 -17.43
C THR A 18 6.08 -8.46 -18.49
N ALA A 19 7.40 -8.29 -18.39
CA ALA A 19 8.35 -8.95 -19.29
C ALA A 19 8.35 -10.48 -19.13
N ALA A 20 8.23 -10.99 -17.90
CA ALA A 20 8.17 -12.42 -17.62
C ALA A 20 6.83 -13.02 -18.08
N LEU A 21 5.73 -12.29 -17.88
CA LEU A 21 4.41 -12.65 -18.41
C LEU A 21 4.44 -12.77 -19.95
N ALA A 22 5.00 -11.78 -20.64
CA ALA A 22 5.11 -11.81 -22.10
C ALA A 22 5.99 -12.96 -22.62
N ALA A 23 7.06 -13.29 -21.89
CA ALA A 23 7.97 -14.37 -22.25
C ALA A 23 7.52 -15.77 -21.78
N GLY A 24 6.51 -15.86 -20.92
CA GLY A 24 6.10 -17.08 -20.23
C GLY A 24 7.16 -17.68 -19.29
N THR A 25 8.25 -16.97 -19.03
CA THR A 25 9.43 -17.45 -18.28
C THR A 25 10.13 -16.30 -17.56
N GLY A 26 11.05 -16.62 -16.64
CA GLY A 26 11.82 -15.59 -15.92
C GLY A 26 11.10 -14.97 -14.72
N PHE A 27 10.04 -15.63 -14.23
CA PHE A 27 9.36 -15.22 -13.00
C PHE A 27 10.30 -15.33 -11.79
N PRO A 28 10.22 -14.38 -10.83
CA PRO A 28 11.09 -14.35 -9.66
C PRO A 28 10.71 -15.39 -8.59
N THR A 29 9.53 -15.99 -8.69
CA THR A 29 9.02 -16.98 -7.72
C THR A 29 8.49 -18.23 -8.41
N ILE A 30 8.35 -19.31 -7.65
CA ILE A 30 7.74 -20.56 -8.12
C ILE A 30 6.25 -20.46 -8.42
N ALA A 31 5.57 -19.38 -8.04
CA ALA A 31 4.18 -19.14 -8.43
C ALA A 31 4.04 -18.78 -9.93
N GLY A 32 5.15 -18.44 -10.60
CA GLY A 32 5.11 -18.05 -12.01
C GLY A 32 4.21 -16.82 -12.20
N GLY A 33 3.32 -16.90 -13.19
CA GLY A 33 2.34 -15.86 -13.47
C GLY A 33 1.14 -15.80 -12.51
N ARG A 34 1.04 -16.73 -11.54
CA ARG A 34 -0.13 -16.88 -10.64
C ARG A 34 -0.04 -15.94 -9.44
N VAL A 35 0.02 -14.66 -9.75
CA VAL A 35 0.00 -13.56 -8.78
C VAL A 35 -1.30 -12.80 -8.99
N PHE A 36 -2.04 -12.59 -7.91
CA PHE A 36 -3.40 -12.07 -7.96
C PHE A 36 -3.54 -10.79 -7.16
N ASP A 37 -4.32 -9.88 -7.72
CA ASP A 37 -4.52 -8.55 -7.18
C ASP A 37 -5.89 -8.46 -6.49
N SER A 38 -5.91 -8.39 -5.16
CA SER A 38 -7.13 -8.33 -4.33
C SER A 38 -8.12 -9.49 -4.51
N ARG A 39 -7.64 -10.68 -4.92
CA ARG A 39 -8.46 -11.89 -5.00
C ARG A 39 -7.60 -13.13 -4.79
N ALA A 40 -8.25 -14.23 -4.42
CA ALA A 40 -7.64 -15.55 -4.42
C ALA A 40 -7.57 -16.14 -5.84
N ILE A 41 -6.80 -17.21 -5.96
CA ILE A 41 -6.74 -18.06 -7.16
C ILE A 41 -8.10 -18.75 -7.40
N GLY A 42 -8.57 -18.74 -8.64
CA GLY A 42 -9.76 -19.47 -9.10
C GLY A 42 -9.46 -20.94 -9.43
N VAL A 43 -10.51 -21.74 -9.59
CA VAL A 43 -10.39 -23.18 -9.93
C VAL A 43 -9.81 -23.37 -11.33
N ASP A 44 -10.21 -22.50 -12.26
CA ASP A 44 -9.77 -22.46 -13.66
C ASP A 44 -8.31 -22.03 -13.85
N GLU A 45 -7.67 -21.53 -12.79
CA GLU A 45 -6.29 -21.07 -12.78
C GLU A 45 -5.31 -22.11 -12.20
N LEU A 46 -5.86 -23.24 -11.73
CA LEU A 46 -5.08 -24.37 -11.24
C LEU A 46 -4.39 -25.11 -12.38
N ASP A 47 -3.26 -25.72 -12.03
CA ASP A 47 -2.45 -26.52 -12.93
C ASP A 47 -2.55 -27.99 -12.55
N ASP A 48 -3.43 -28.70 -13.26
CA ASP A 48 -3.69 -30.12 -13.03
C ASP A 48 -2.48 -31.02 -13.35
N SER A 49 -1.41 -30.47 -13.94
CA SER A 49 -0.17 -31.22 -14.22
C SER A 49 0.78 -31.32 -13.04
N ILE A 50 0.55 -30.57 -11.96
CA ILE A 50 1.38 -30.54 -10.76
C ILE A 50 0.57 -30.86 -9.51
N VAL A 51 1.25 -31.34 -8.46
CA VAL A 51 0.58 -31.83 -7.23
C VAL A 51 -0.17 -30.72 -6.48
N TYR A 52 0.36 -29.51 -6.54
CA TYR A 52 -0.26 -28.29 -6.04
C TYR A 52 0.23 -27.11 -6.85
N THR A 53 -0.64 -26.13 -7.02
CA THR A 53 -0.37 -24.90 -7.75
C THR A 53 0.08 -23.81 -6.77
N PRO A 54 1.35 -23.38 -6.79
CA PRO A 54 1.77 -22.25 -5.98
C PRO A 54 1.13 -20.96 -6.50
N SER A 55 0.56 -20.17 -5.60
CA SER A 55 -0.06 -18.88 -5.94
C SER A 55 0.20 -17.81 -4.89
N ILE A 56 0.17 -16.56 -5.32
CA ILE A 56 0.33 -15.39 -4.43
C ILE A 56 -0.89 -14.48 -4.61
N SER A 57 -1.52 -14.08 -3.51
CA SER A 57 -2.60 -13.08 -3.52
C SER A 57 -2.17 -11.87 -2.70
N LEU A 58 -2.36 -10.67 -3.23
CA LEU A 58 -1.93 -9.41 -2.63
C LEU A 58 -3.11 -8.57 -2.18
N TYR A 59 -3.06 -8.07 -0.95
CA TYR A 59 -4.08 -7.22 -0.36
C TYR A 59 -3.45 -6.02 0.35
N THR A 60 -4.12 -4.87 0.29
CA THR A 60 -3.72 -3.68 1.04
C THR A 60 -4.50 -3.63 2.35
N GLU A 61 -3.80 -3.72 3.48
CA GLU A 61 -4.37 -3.68 4.83
C GLU A 61 -3.87 -2.46 5.61
N ASP A 62 -4.45 -2.22 6.79
CA ASP A 62 -3.99 -1.25 7.83
C ASP A 62 -3.35 0.02 7.27
N ARG A 63 -4.17 0.97 6.82
CA ARG A 63 -3.69 2.28 6.32
C ARG A 63 -3.85 3.32 7.39
N LYS A 64 -2.76 3.99 7.75
CA LYS A 64 -2.77 4.95 8.85
C LYS A 64 -1.85 6.12 8.58
N VAL A 65 -2.34 7.31 8.89
CA VAL A 65 -1.52 8.51 9.09
C VAL A 65 -1.47 8.78 10.59
N THR A 66 -0.26 8.81 11.15
CA THR A 66 -0.06 9.11 12.57
C THR A 66 0.67 10.43 12.72
N GLN A 67 0.06 11.39 13.42
CA GLN A 67 0.78 12.58 13.86
C GLN A 67 1.64 12.21 15.07
N ARG A 68 2.91 12.61 15.08
CA ARG A 68 3.67 12.58 16.33
C ARG A 68 3.15 13.69 17.24
N GLY A 69 3.21 13.47 18.55
CA GLY A 69 2.60 14.34 19.55
C GLY A 69 3.00 15.81 19.42
N PRO A 70 2.28 16.72 20.09
CA PRO A 70 2.36 18.17 19.90
C PRO A 70 3.75 18.79 20.14
N MET A 71 4.67 18.05 20.78
CA MET A 71 6.03 18.48 21.09
C MET A 71 7.07 18.08 20.03
N THR A 72 6.63 17.53 18.89
CA THR A 72 7.53 17.16 17.79
C THR A 72 7.18 17.95 16.53
N SER A 73 8.19 18.44 15.81
CA SER A 73 8.03 19.08 14.51
C SER A 73 7.72 18.03 13.43
N ALA A 74 6.63 17.29 13.59
CA ALA A 74 6.04 16.60 12.44
C ALA A 74 5.46 17.69 11.53
N GLY A 75 5.78 17.64 10.23
CA GLY A 75 5.09 18.48 9.25
C GLY A 75 3.57 18.25 9.30
N PRO A 76 2.78 19.12 8.65
CA PRO A 76 1.31 19.11 8.78
C PRO A 76 0.64 17.78 8.40
N LEU A 77 1.33 16.92 7.64
CA LEU A 77 0.81 15.69 7.03
C LEU A 77 1.07 14.41 7.84
N GLY A 78 1.73 14.48 9.01
CA GLY A 78 1.99 13.28 9.83
C GLY A 78 2.88 12.23 9.13
N PHE A 79 2.86 10.99 9.64
CA PHE A 79 3.61 9.85 9.11
C PHE A 79 2.64 8.80 8.55
N ALA A 80 2.69 8.60 7.24
CA ALA A 80 1.89 7.65 6.50
C ALA A 80 2.51 6.24 6.54
N SER A 81 1.67 5.25 6.85
CA SER A 81 2.03 3.83 6.90
C SER A 81 0.90 2.98 6.31
N ALA A 82 1.25 1.84 5.72
CA ALA A 82 0.32 0.85 5.19
C ALA A 82 0.85 -0.56 5.40
N ALA A 83 -0.04 -1.55 5.48
CA ALA A 83 0.34 -2.96 5.45
C ALA A 83 0.05 -3.57 4.07
N LEU A 84 1.01 -4.36 3.56
CA LEU A 84 0.79 -5.25 2.43
C LEU A 84 0.63 -6.66 2.98
N ALA A 85 -0.56 -7.24 2.87
CA ALA A 85 -0.79 -8.63 3.15
C ALA A 85 -0.57 -9.47 1.89
N ILE A 86 0.23 -10.52 2.04
CA ILE A 86 0.67 -11.40 0.96
C ILE A 86 0.30 -12.81 1.38
N VAL A 87 -0.74 -13.36 0.75
CA VAL A 87 -1.20 -14.73 0.98
C VAL A 87 -0.47 -15.64 0.00
N CYS A 88 0.40 -16.50 0.51
CA CYS A 88 1.10 -17.52 -0.26
C CYS A 88 0.41 -18.86 -0.05
N ASP A 89 0.01 -19.51 -1.14
CA ASP A 89 -0.73 -20.77 -1.11
C ASP A 89 -0.08 -21.84 -1.96
N LEU A 90 -0.28 -23.10 -1.55
CA LEU A 90 -0.18 -24.27 -2.41
C LEU A 90 -1.60 -24.79 -2.65
N ALA A 91 -2.22 -24.32 -3.72
CA ALA A 91 -3.62 -24.54 -4.04
C ALA A 91 -3.83 -25.88 -4.76
N VAL A 92 -4.92 -26.57 -4.43
CA VAL A 92 -5.40 -27.78 -5.09
C VAL A 92 -6.89 -27.66 -5.38
N SER A 93 -7.38 -28.41 -6.36
CA SER A 93 -8.81 -28.62 -6.55
C SER A 93 -9.32 -29.58 -5.48
N ALA A 94 -10.46 -29.26 -4.87
CA ALA A 94 -11.18 -30.14 -3.97
C ALA A 94 -12.65 -30.21 -4.38
N ASP A 95 -13.31 -31.34 -4.11
CA ASP A 95 -14.75 -31.47 -4.22
C ASP A 95 -15.37 -31.11 -2.87
N ASP A 96 -16.33 -30.18 -2.88
CA ASP A 96 -17.12 -29.78 -1.73
C ASP A 96 -18.59 -29.79 -2.11
N ASP A 97 -19.36 -30.74 -1.55
CA ASP A 97 -20.78 -30.97 -1.85
C ASP A 97 -21.11 -31.03 -3.36
N GLY A 98 -20.21 -31.60 -4.18
CA GLY A 98 -20.38 -31.75 -5.64
C GLY A 98 -20.01 -30.51 -6.45
N GLU A 99 -19.47 -29.47 -5.81
CA GLU A 99 -18.84 -28.32 -6.45
C GLU A 99 -17.32 -28.43 -6.35
N THR A 100 -16.63 -28.23 -7.48
CA THR A 100 -15.16 -28.15 -7.45
C THR A 100 -14.74 -26.77 -6.96
N ILE A 101 -14.05 -26.73 -5.83
CA ILE A 101 -13.53 -25.51 -5.20
C ILE A 101 -12.00 -25.54 -5.12
N THR A 102 -11.40 -24.37 -4.93
CA THR A 102 -9.96 -24.27 -4.67
C THR A 102 -9.69 -24.29 -3.17
N MET A 103 -8.82 -25.20 -2.72
CA MET A 103 -8.41 -25.28 -1.31
C MET A 103 -6.89 -25.31 -1.18
N PRO A 104 -6.29 -24.61 -0.20
CA PRO A 104 -4.86 -24.72 0.09
C PRO A 104 -4.56 -25.96 0.95
N LEU A 105 -4.98 -27.15 0.52
CA LEU A 105 -4.83 -28.41 1.27
C LEU A 105 -4.03 -29.42 0.44
N ALA A 106 -2.71 -29.22 0.33
CA ALA A 106 -1.76 -30.21 -0.20
C ALA A 106 -1.61 -31.45 0.71
N GLY A 107 -2.72 -32.17 0.97
CA GLY A 107 -2.81 -33.48 1.61
C GLY A 107 -1.76 -33.78 2.70
N SER A 108 -1.14 -34.95 2.59
CA SER A 108 -0.12 -35.45 3.51
C SER A 108 1.32 -35.26 3.02
N ASP A 109 1.56 -34.44 1.99
CA ASP A 109 2.91 -34.25 1.43
C ASP A 109 3.85 -33.58 2.45
N PRO A 110 4.87 -34.29 2.97
CA PRO A 110 5.81 -33.70 3.92
C PRO A 110 6.66 -32.57 3.31
N LYS A 111 6.78 -32.50 1.97
CA LYS A 111 7.58 -31.48 1.28
C LYS A 111 6.83 -30.17 1.06
N ALA A 112 5.50 -30.19 1.04
CA ALA A 112 4.67 -29.02 0.76
C ALA A 112 5.00 -27.83 1.68
N ARG A 113 5.26 -28.07 2.97
CA ARG A 113 5.68 -27.02 3.90
C ARG A 113 7.03 -26.37 3.55
N LEU A 114 7.99 -27.13 3.03
CA LEU A 114 9.26 -26.59 2.56
C LEU A 114 9.07 -25.78 1.27
N VAL A 115 8.21 -26.24 0.37
CA VAL A 115 7.89 -25.52 -0.86
C VAL A 115 7.19 -24.19 -0.54
N LEU A 116 6.22 -24.20 0.38
CA LEU A 116 5.54 -22.99 0.82
C LEU A 116 6.51 -21.99 1.48
N ALA A 117 7.38 -22.46 2.38
CA ALA A 117 8.41 -21.61 3.00
C ALA A 117 9.38 -21.03 1.95
N SER A 118 9.68 -21.79 0.89
CA SER A 118 10.50 -21.32 -0.23
C SER A 118 9.80 -20.20 -1.02
N LEU A 119 8.50 -20.34 -1.29
CA LEU A 119 7.68 -19.30 -1.95
C LEU A 119 7.69 -18.02 -1.14
N VAL A 120 7.39 -18.09 0.17
CA VAL A 120 7.39 -16.93 1.07
C VAL A 120 8.76 -16.26 1.11
N THR A 121 9.83 -17.04 1.15
CA THR A 121 11.21 -16.52 1.12
C THR A 121 11.53 -15.83 -0.20
N GLN A 122 11.12 -16.40 -1.34
CA GLN A 122 11.30 -15.80 -2.66
C GLN A 122 10.54 -14.48 -2.79
N VAL A 123 9.29 -14.41 -2.30
CA VAL A 123 8.52 -13.17 -2.28
C VAL A 123 9.24 -12.10 -1.48
N ARG A 124 9.65 -12.41 -0.25
CA ARG A 124 10.36 -11.47 0.62
C ARG A 124 11.65 -10.97 -0.03
N GLN A 125 12.45 -11.89 -0.59
CA GLN A 125 13.70 -11.53 -1.26
C GLN A 125 13.44 -10.64 -2.49
N THR A 126 12.41 -10.94 -3.27
CA THR A 126 12.05 -10.19 -4.48
C THR A 126 11.68 -8.74 -4.14
N LEU A 127 10.79 -8.54 -3.16
CA LEU A 127 10.34 -7.21 -2.77
C LEU A 127 11.45 -6.41 -2.07
N ALA A 128 12.15 -7.02 -1.11
CA ALA A 128 13.13 -6.32 -0.30
C ALA A 128 14.44 -6.03 -1.03
N ARG A 129 14.88 -6.93 -1.93
CA ARG A 129 16.23 -6.88 -2.52
C ARG A 129 16.30 -7.19 -4.01
N GLY A 130 15.27 -7.84 -4.58
CA GLY A 130 15.24 -8.23 -5.98
C GLY A 130 15.24 -7.04 -6.94
N ALA A 131 15.77 -7.26 -8.14
CA ALA A 131 15.82 -6.25 -9.20
C ALA A 131 14.40 -5.80 -9.63
N THR A 132 13.47 -6.75 -9.75
CA THR A 132 12.06 -6.49 -10.11
C THR A 132 11.32 -5.73 -9.00
N GLY A 133 11.77 -5.81 -7.76
CA GLY A 133 11.23 -5.06 -6.61
C GLY A 133 11.57 -3.57 -6.57
N SER A 134 12.27 -3.03 -7.56
CA SER A 134 12.65 -1.61 -7.58
C SER A 134 11.45 -0.67 -7.51
N GLY A 135 10.39 -0.95 -8.28
CA GLY A 135 9.13 -0.18 -8.23
C GLY A 135 8.46 -0.21 -6.85
N PHE A 136 8.44 -1.37 -6.19
CA PHE A 136 7.92 -1.50 -4.82
C PHE A 136 8.70 -0.61 -3.84
N ARG A 137 10.04 -0.61 -3.93
CA ARG A 137 10.91 0.23 -3.09
C ARG A 137 10.89 1.72 -3.42
N LEU A 138 10.30 2.12 -4.56
CA LEU A 138 9.99 3.54 -4.82
C LEU A 138 8.81 4.04 -3.97
N ILE A 139 7.89 3.14 -3.59
CA ILE A 139 6.72 3.46 -2.77
C ILE A 139 6.97 3.17 -1.29
N SER A 140 7.41 1.94 -0.98
CA SER A 140 7.78 1.51 0.37
C SER A 140 9.14 2.09 0.74
N LYS A 141 9.13 3.16 1.54
CA LYS A 141 10.36 3.85 1.98
C LYS A 141 11.16 2.98 2.93
N ALA A 142 10.47 2.24 3.79
CA ALA A 142 11.04 1.27 4.71
C ALA A 142 10.00 0.20 5.03
N ILE A 143 10.44 -1.06 5.13
CA ILE A 143 9.65 -2.13 5.74
C ILE A 143 9.97 -2.10 7.24
N THR A 144 9.00 -1.70 8.06
CA THR A 144 9.19 -1.52 9.50
C THR A 144 8.90 -2.80 10.29
N GLU A 145 8.05 -3.67 9.75
CA GLU A 145 7.69 -4.94 10.37
C GLU A 145 7.39 -6.00 9.31
N ILE A 146 7.77 -7.25 9.59
CA ILE A 146 7.42 -8.42 8.79
C ILE A 146 6.85 -9.45 9.75
N VAL A 147 5.57 -9.76 9.59
CA VAL A 147 4.88 -10.84 10.30
C VAL A 147 4.58 -11.95 9.30
N ILE A 148 4.85 -13.20 9.66
CA ILE A 148 4.53 -14.37 8.82
C ILE A 148 3.75 -15.33 9.69
N GLU A 149 2.48 -15.51 9.36
CA GLU A 149 1.54 -16.34 10.12
C GLU A 149 1.15 -17.56 9.30
N PRO A 150 1.35 -18.78 9.84
CA PRO A 150 0.80 -19.97 9.22
C PRO A 150 -0.71 -19.96 9.44
N PHE A 151 -1.46 -20.17 8.37
CA PHE A 151 -2.87 -20.47 8.52
C PHE A 151 -2.96 -21.97 8.82
N ILE A 152 -3.24 -22.32 10.07
CA ILE A 152 -3.40 -23.71 10.51
C ILE A 152 -4.60 -23.79 11.44
N LEU A 153 -5.41 -24.84 11.31
CA LEU A 153 -6.46 -25.20 12.25
C LEU A 153 -6.19 -26.61 12.78
N PRO A 154 -5.25 -26.77 13.73
CA PRO A 154 -4.85 -28.08 14.25
C PRO A 154 -6.02 -28.86 14.87
N GLU A 155 -6.93 -28.17 15.55
CA GLU A 155 -8.12 -28.75 16.18
C GLU A 155 -9.09 -29.39 15.20
N MET A 156 -9.08 -28.96 13.94
CA MET A 156 -9.89 -29.53 12.85
C MET A 156 -9.12 -30.61 12.07
N GLY A 157 -7.87 -30.91 12.43
CA GLY A 157 -7.00 -31.83 11.70
C GLY A 157 -6.59 -31.34 10.30
N LEU A 158 -6.94 -30.10 9.94
CA LEU A 158 -6.70 -29.53 8.63
C LEU A 158 -5.30 -28.92 8.56
N ARG A 159 -4.53 -29.36 7.57
CA ARG A 159 -3.18 -28.86 7.29
C ARG A 159 -3.23 -27.92 6.09
N TRP A 160 -3.60 -26.68 6.36
CA TRP A 160 -3.59 -25.65 5.34
C TRP A 160 -2.13 -25.35 4.97
N HIS A 161 -1.86 -25.33 3.67
CA HIS A 161 -0.60 -24.91 3.07
C HIS A 161 -0.74 -23.48 2.59
N ARG A 162 -1.06 -22.62 3.56
CA ARG A 162 -1.20 -21.17 3.43
C ARG A 162 -0.34 -20.47 4.46
N GLU A 163 0.41 -19.47 4.03
CA GLU A 163 1.08 -18.51 4.92
C GLU A 163 0.69 -17.10 4.52
N ILE A 164 0.38 -16.27 5.52
CA ILE A 164 0.09 -14.85 5.33
C ILE A 164 1.31 -14.08 5.81
N MET A 165 1.96 -13.38 4.88
CA MET A 165 3.05 -12.47 5.19
C MET A 165 2.54 -11.04 5.13
N THR A 166 2.61 -10.34 6.26
CA THR A 166 2.22 -8.94 6.37
C THR A 166 3.47 -8.07 6.47
N LEU A 167 3.66 -7.19 5.49
CA LEU A 167 4.73 -6.20 5.45
C LEU A 167 4.17 -4.84 5.85
N ARG A 168 4.50 -4.35 7.04
CA ARG A 168 4.21 -2.96 7.39
C ARG A 168 5.28 -2.06 6.79
N CYS A 169 4.82 -1.04 6.07
CA CYS A 169 5.67 -0.15 5.32
C CYS A 169 5.40 1.30 5.68
N ASP A 170 6.47 2.07 5.84
CA ASP A 170 6.41 3.52 5.79
C ASP A 170 6.27 3.95 4.32
N ILE A 171 5.29 4.80 4.04
CA ILE A 171 5.00 5.26 2.68
C ILE A 171 4.98 6.79 2.61
N ALA A 172 4.87 7.34 1.41
CA ALA A 172 4.48 8.75 1.26
C ALA A 172 2.98 8.90 1.56
N ASP A 173 2.60 10.04 2.13
CA ASP A 173 1.19 10.42 2.13
C ASP A 173 0.79 10.88 0.73
N ASP A 174 -0.51 10.95 0.47
CA ASP A 174 -1.03 11.41 -0.81
C ASP A 174 -0.87 12.93 -0.95
N ASP A 175 0.19 13.35 -1.63
CA ASP A 175 0.43 14.76 -1.97
C ASP A 175 -0.04 15.05 -3.41
N PHE A 176 -1.21 15.69 -3.50
CA PHE A 176 -1.79 16.12 -4.77
C PHE A 176 -1.19 17.47 -5.18
N GLY A 177 -0.31 17.43 -6.18
CA GLY A 177 0.22 18.61 -6.85
C GLY A 177 -0.67 19.06 -8.01
N ALA A 178 -0.03 19.50 -9.10
CA ALA A 178 -0.71 19.90 -10.34
C ALA A 178 -1.16 18.72 -11.23
N THR A 179 -0.85 17.48 -10.83
CA THR A 179 -1.20 16.26 -11.56
C THR A 179 -2.52 15.65 -11.06
N ALA A 180 -3.12 14.78 -11.86
CA ALA A 180 -4.33 14.04 -11.47
C ALA A 180 -4.10 13.05 -10.32
N LEU A 181 -2.91 12.45 -10.26
CA LEU A 181 -2.51 11.50 -9.22
C LEU A 181 -1.56 12.15 -8.19
N PRO A 182 -1.50 11.62 -6.96
CA PRO A 182 -0.48 12.01 -5.99
C PRO A 182 0.94 11.81 -6.53
N ALA A 183 1.88 12.66 -6.12
CA ALA A 183 3.25 12.67 -6.67
C ALA A 183 3.97 11.30 -6.54
N SER A 184 3.72 10.56 -5.46
CA SER A 184 4.23 9.19 -5.24
C SER A 184 3.68 8.20 -6.27
N VAL A 185 2.36 8.24 -6.50
CA VAL A 185 1.64 7.35 -7.41
C VAL A 185 2.01 7.67 -8.86
N GLU A 186 2.09 8.95 -9.22
CA GLU A 186 2.49 9.39 -10.56
C GLU A 186 3.93 8.96 -10.88
N ARG A 187 4.85 9.09 -9.91
CA ARG A 187 6.23 8.62 -10.06
C ARG A 187 6.28 7.11 -10.33
N LEU A 188 5.50 6.32 -9.61
CA LEU A 188 5.42 4.87 -9.85
C LEU A 188 4.84 4.59 -11.25
N ARG A 189 3.72 5.24 -11.62
CA ARG A 189 3.06 5.05 -12.91
C ARG A 189 4.02 5.27 -14.09
N LEU A 190 4.85 6.30 -14.00
CA LEU A 190 5.88 6.61 -15.01
C LEU A 190 7.04 5.62 -15.01
N ALA A 191 7.38 5.02 -13.86
CA ALA A 191 8.44 4.02 -13.75
C ALA A 191 8.01 2.62 -14.20
N LEU A 192 6.71 2.33 -14.21
CA LEU A 192 6.18 1.03 -14.60
C LEU A 192 6.29 0.80 -16.12
N PRO A 193 6.56 -0.45 -16.56
CA PRO A 193 6.59 -0.79 -17.98
C PRO A 193 5.32 -0.37 -18.72
N ALA A 194 5.47 0.10 -19.95
CA ALA A 194 4.31 0.41 -20.79
C ALA A 194 3.47 -0.85 -21.05
N GLY A 195 2.15 -0.73 -20.93
CA GLY A 195 1.23 -1.87 -21.10
C GLY A 195 1.20 -2.85 -19.94
N SER A 196 1.90 -2.59 -18.82
CA SER A 196 1.78 -3.43 -17.64
C SER A 196 0.39 -3.34 -17.02
N TYR A 197 -0.05 -4.44 -16.39
CA TYR A 197 -1.30 -4.47 -15.63
C TYR A 197 -1.34 -3.36 -14.57
N ALA A 198 -0.27 -3.25 -13.77
CA ALA A 198 -0.17 -2.26 -12.71
C ALA A 198 -0.27 -0.82 -13.25
N ARG A 199 0.37 -0.52 -14.39
CA ARG A 199 0.28 0.80 -15.01
C ARG A 199 -1.13 1.07 -15.54
N GLY A 200 -1.75 0.11 -16.21
CA GLY A 200 -3.12 0.23 -16.69
C GLY A 200 -4.11 0.54 -15.56
N ARG A 201 -3.97 -0.09 -14.38
CA ARG A 201 -4.81 0.22 -13.21
C ARG A 201 -4.58 1.64 -12.67
N LEU A 202 -3.35 2.15 -12.73
CA LEU A 202 -3.05 3.53 -12.36
C LEU A 202 -3.51 4.55 -13.41
N ASP A 203 -3.51 4.19 -14.69
CA ASP A 203 -4.09 5.01 -15.76
C ASP A 203 -5.62 5.07 -15.61
N ASP A 204 -6.28 3.94 -15.33
CA ASP A 204 -7.71 3.89 -14.98
C ASP A 204 -8.00 4.76 -13.74
N LEU A 205 -7.15 4.66 -12.71
CA LEU A 205 -7.27 5.49 -11.50
C LEU A 205 -7.17 6.98 -11.83
N ALA A 206 -6.21 7.38 -12.68
CA ALA A 206 -6.02 8.77 -13.08
C ALA A 206 -7.27 9.34 -13.75
N ALA A 207 -8.03 8.52 -14.49
CA ALA A 207 -9.26 8.95 -15.15
C ALA A 207 -10.37 9.37 -14.17
N TYR A 208 -10.35 8.91 -12.91
CA TYR A 208 -11.29 9.35 -11.88
C TYR A 208 -10.94 10.72 -11.28
N PHE A 209 -9.72 11.21 -11.49
CA PHE A 209 -9.27 12.49 -10.98
C PHE A 209 -9.11 13.49 -12.13
N THR A 210 -9.89 14.56 -12.09
CA THR A 210 -9.53 15.76 -12.85
C THR A 210 -8.38 16.45 -12.14
N ALA A 211 -7.37 16.90 -12.89
CA ALA A 211 -6.32 17.74 -12.33
C ALA A 211 -6.98 18.90 -11.57
N PRO A 212 -6.57 19.18 -10.32
CA PRO A 212 -7.15 20.29 -9.56
C PRO A 212 -7.09 21.55 -10.41
N ALA A 213 -8.22 22.25 -10.58
CA ALA A 213 -8.19 23.56 -11.20
C ALA A 213 -7.16 24.41 -10.46
N ALA A 214 -6.31 25.13 -11.20
CA ALA A 214 -5.32 26.01 -10.59
C ALA A 214 -6.02 26.88 -9.55
N LEU A 215 -5.68 26.69 -8.27
CA LEU A 215 -6.32 27.42 -7.18
C LEU A 215 -6.13 28.90 -7.45
N THR A 216 -7.22 29.67 -7.50
CA THR A 216 -7.15 31.12 -7.61
C THR A 216 -6.32 31.62 -6.42
N PRO A 217 -5.16 32.25 -6.64
CA PRO A 217 -4.33 32.72 -5.55
C PRO A 217 -5.13 33.69 -4.68
N LEU A 218 -4.97 33.58 -3.36
CA LEU A 218 -5.57 34.55 -2.46
C LEU A 218 -4.94 35.92 -2.75
N ALA A 219 -5.72 36.83 -3.34
CA ALA A 219 -5.20 38.08 -3.86
C ALA A 219 -4.61 38.98 -2.76
N THR A 220 -5.14 38.92 -1.53
CA THR A 220 -4.65 39.69 -0.38
C THR A 220 -5.33 39.21 0.91
N ILE A 221 -4.58 39.13 2.01
CA ILE A 221 -5.13 39.03 3.38
C ILE A 221 -5.09 40.44 3.96
N GLY A 222 -6.24 41.09 4.10
CA GLY A 222 -6.36 42.34 4.82
C GLY A 222 -6.48 42.07 6.31
N LEU A 223 -5.42 42.32 7.09
CA LEU A 223 -5.53 42.44 8.54
C LEU A 223 -5.99 43.86 8.84
N VAL A 224 -7.29 44.02 9.10
CA VAL A 224 -7.80 45.29 9.65
C VAL A 224 -7.47 45.30 11.13
N ALA A 225 -6.32 45.89 11.49
CA ALA A 225 -6.17 46.42 12.83
C ALA A 225 -7.11 47.64 12.91
N PRO A 226 -8.06 47.71 13.86
CA PRO A 226 -8.81 48.92 14.06
C PRO A 226 -7.84 50.05 14.42
N VAL A 227 -7.58 50.93 13.45
CA VAL A 227 -6.86 52.18 13.67
C VAL A 227 -7.82 53.05 14.49
N GLY A 228 -7.63 53.03 15.81
CA GLY A 228 -8.55 53.65 16.77
C GLY A 228 -8.78 52.86 18.06
N ALA A 229 -8.28 51.63 18.22
CA ALA A 229 -8.19 51.00 19.54
C ALA A 229 -6.99 51.55 20.33
N GLY A 230 -6.90 52.88 20.39
CA GLY A 230 -5.99 53.64 21.25
C GLY A 230 -6.64 54.04 22.57
N ASP A 231 -7.89 53.65 22.81
CA ASP A 231 -8.51 53.76 24.13
C ASP A 231 -8.64 52.36 24.70
N ALA A 232 -7.60 51.94 25.42
CA ALA A 232 -7.85 51.06 26.55
C ALA A 232 -8.94 51.73 27.41
N PRO A 233 -9.95 50.99 27.92
CA PRO A 233 -10.90 51.57 28.86
C PRO A 233 -10.11 52.30 29.95
N PRO A 234 -10.43 53.57 30.26
CA PRO A 234 -9.76 54.25 31.36
C PRO A 234 -9.92 53.40 32.62
N ASP A 235 -8.81 53.19 33.32
CA ASP A 235 -8.81 52.48 34.61
C ASP A 235 -9.77 53.25 35.54
N PRO A 236 -10.69 52.57 36.27
CA PRO A 236 -11.66 53.25 37.09
C PRO A 236 -10.96 53.84 38.32
N GLY A 237 -10.33 54.99 38.17
CA GLY A 237 -9.58 55.64 39.24
C GLY A 237 -8.86 56.95 38.90
N ASP A 238 -8.61 57.28 37.63
CA ASP A 238 -7.86 58.51 37.30
C ASP A 238 -8.79 59.73 37.14
N GLU A 239 -8.88 60.55 38.20
CA GLU A 239 -9.35 61.94 38.08
C GLU A 239 -8.24 62.80 37.43
N PRO A 240 -8.57 63.73 36.52
CA PRO A 240 -7.58 64.58 35.89
C PRO A 240 -7.04 65.63 36.87
N ASP A 241 -5.73 65.61 37.09
CA ASP A 241 -5.02 66.65 37.85
C ASP A 241 -5.21 68.05 37.23
N ALA A 242 -5.43 69.03 38.12
CA ALA A 242 -5.72 70.42 37.77
C ALA A 242 -4.58 71.09 36.98
N VAL A 243 -4.95 71.75 35.89
CA VAL A 243 -4.05 72.56 35.05
C VAL A 243 -3.56 73.78 35.85
N ILE A 244 -2.24 73.86 36.10
CA ILE A 244 -1.57 75.08 36.59
C ILE A 244 -1.14 75.91 35.38
N THR A 245 -1.70 77.10 35.23
CA THR A 245 -1.26 78.14 34.29
C THR A 245 -0.15 79.01 34.90
N PHE A 246 0.90 79.28 34.12
CA PHE A 246 1.81 80.42 34.30
C PHE A 246 1.58 81.45 33.19
#